data_AF-A0A7J9B368-F1
#
_entry.id   AF-A0A7J9B368-F1
#
_cell.length_a   1.000
_cell.length_b   1.000
_cell.length_c   1.000
_cell.angle_alpha   90.00
_cell.angle_beta   90.00
_cell.angle_gamma   90.00
#
_symmetry.space_group_name_H-M   'P 1'
#
loop_
_entity.id
_entity.type
_entity.pdbx_description
1 polymer ?
#
loop_
_entity_poly.entity_id
_entity_poly.type
_entity_poly.pdbx_seq_one_letter_code
_entity_poly.pdbx_strand_id
1 'polypeptide(L)' 'MLSGKDNSGFGWDEHRQKVLAEDVVWYSYISSHKVVSQFRHFSFPYYDQLTSIYTKDQAIGK' A
#
# COMPACT_ATOMS: atom_id res chain seq x y z
N MET A 1 -13.44 -0.95 -6.65
CA MET A 1 -12.70 -1.49 -7.81
C MET A 1 -11.24 -1.61 -7.38
N LEU A 2 -10.64 -2.80 -7.42
CA LEU A 2 -9.22 -2.99 -7.11
C LEU A 2 -8.40 -2.54 -8.32
N SER A 3 -8.16 -1.24 -8.45
CA SER A 3 -7.32 -0.68 -9.52
C SER A 3 -5.86 -0.73 -9.07
N GLY A 4 -5.22 -1.88 -9.24
CA GLY A 4 -3.77 -2.03 -9.10
C GLY A 4 -3.26 -2.87 -10.25
N LYS A 5 -2.66 -2.23 -11.26
CA LYS A 5 -1.99 -2.92 -12.37
C LYS A 5 -0.61 -3.39 -11.88
N ASP A 6 -0.61 -4.28 -10.89
CA ASP A 6 0.60 -4.89 -10.34
C ASP A 6 0.36 -6.39 -10.15
N ASN A 7 1.18 -7.21 -10.82
CA ASN A 7 1.17 -8.67 -10.75
C ASN A 7 1.51 -9.25 -9.35
N SER A 8 1.54 -8.42 -8.31
CA SER A 8 1.95 -8.80 -6.95
C SER A 8 0.83 -9.45 -6.13
N GLY A 9 -0.44 -9.33 -6.57
CA GLY A 9 -1.60 -9.81 -5.81
C GLY A 9 -2.00 -8.90 -4.64
N PHE A 10 -1.35 -7.74 -4.49
CA PHE A 10 -1.69 -6.72 -3.51
C PHE A 10 -2.53 -5.61 -4.15
N GLY A 11 -3.50 -5.11 -3.39
CA GLY A 11 -4.33 -3.96 -3.72
C GLY A 11 -4.43 -2.97 -2.56
N TRP A 12 -5.19 -1.91 -2.78
CA TRP A 12 -5.41 -0.85 -1.80
C TRP A 12 -6.90 -0.69 -1.50
N ASP A 13 -7.25 -0.61 -0.21
CA ASP A 13 -8.56 -0.20 0.27
C ASP A 13 -8.54 1.31 0.50
N GLU A 14 -9.16 2.08 -0.39
CA GLU A 14 -9.24 3.54 -0.28
C GLU A 14 -10.04 3.98 0.96
N HIS A 15 -11.07 3.24 1.36
CA HIS A 15 -11.92 3.62 2.49
C HIS A 15 -11.25 3.36 3.83
N ARG A 16 -10.56 2.22 3.93
CA ARG A 16 -9.85 1.81 5.16
C ARG A 16 -8.40 2.28 5.17
N GLN A 17 -7.94 2.88 4.07
CA GLN A 17 -6.56 3.31 3.83
C GLN A 17 -5.57 2.20 4.17
N LYS A 18 -5.71 1.04 3.55
CA LYS A 18 -5.00 -0.18 3.95
C LYS A 18 -4.68 -1.09 2.77
N VAL A 19 -3.57 -1.82 2.88
CA VAL A 19 -3.20 -2.87 1.91
C VAL A 19 -4.14 -4.07 2.02
N LEU A 20 -4.72 -4.46 0.89
CA LEU A 20 -5.52 -5.67 0.71
C LEU A 20 -4.73 -6.72 -0.05
N ALA A 21 -4.84 -7.97 0.36
CA ALA A 21 -4.30 -9.11 -0.37
C ALA A 21 -4.94 -10.38 0.19
N GLU A 22 -4.92 -11.45 -0.61
CA GLU A 22 -5.28 -12.78 -0.12
C GLU A 22 -4.28 -13.28 0.92
N ASP A 23 -4.74 -14.16 1.81
CA ASP A 23 -3.91 -14.72 2.88
C ASP A 23 -2.68 -15.46 2.33
N VAL A 24 -2.83 -16.14 1.19
CA VAL A 24 -1.71 -16.84 0.51
C VAL A 24 -0.65 -15.86 0.02
N VAL A 25 -1.06 -14.70 -0.49
CA VAL A 25 -0.17 -13.63 -0.96
C VAL A 25 0.58 -13.02 0.23
N TRP A 26 -0.13 -12.72 1.33
CA TRP A 26 0.50 -12.26 2.57
C TRP A 26 1.50 -13.28 3.13
N TYR A 27 1.13 -14.57 3.18
CA TYR A 27 1.98 -15.61 3.75
C TYR A 27 3.28 -15.78 2.96
N SER A 28 3.18 -15.85 1.63
CA SER A 28 4.34 -15.93 0.74
C SER A 28 5.24 -14.69 0.83
N TYR A 29 4.65 -13.51 1.01
CA TYR A 29 5.42 -12.27 1.11
C TYR A 29 6.09 -12.12 2.48
N ILE A 30 5.40 -12.46 3.56
CA ILE A 30 5.93 -12.43 4.94
C ILE A 30 7.03 -13.48 5.14
N SER A 31 6.96 -14.64 4.47
CA SER A 31 7.99 -15.67 4.61
C SER A 31 9.37 -15.20 4.17
N SER A 32 9.44 -14.31 3.18
CA SER A 32 10.67 -13.66 2.72
C SER A 32 10.95 -12.32 3.45
N HIS A 33 9.90 -11.64 3.93
CA HIS A 33 10.01 -10.30 4.54
C HIS A 33 9.27 -10.21 5.88
N LYS A 34 9.81 -10.84 6.93
CA LYS A 34 9.12 -10.95 8.24
C LYS A 34 8.64 -9.63 8.84
N VAL A 35 9.36 -8.54 8.58
CA VAL A 35 9.04 -7.18 9.08
C VAL A 35 7.76 -6.59 8.51
N VAL A 36 7.22 -7.17 7.42
CA VAL A 36 6.02 -6.64 6.75
C VAL A 36 4.72 -7.21 7.31
N SER A 37 4.79 -8.23 8.17
CA SER A 37 3.64 -8.89 8.79
C SER A 37 2.72 -7.91 9.52
N GLN A 38 3.31 -6.89 10.13
CA GLN A 38 2.60 -5.85 10.85
C GLN A 38 1.65 -5.05 9.93
N PHE A 39 2.05 -4.81 8.67
CA PHE A 39 1.28 -4.02 7.72
C PHE A 39 -0.02 -4.70 7.25
N ARG A 40 -0.13 -6.03 7.45
CA ARG A 40 -1.38 -6.75 7.19
C ARG A 40 -2.52 -6.27 8.07
N HIS A 41 -2.23 -5.71 9.24
CA HIS A 41 -3.26 -5.28 10.19
C HIS A 41 -3.40 -3.75 10.28
N PHE A 42 -2.36 -2.99 9.92
CA PHE A 42 -2.38 -1.53 10.01
C PHE A 42 -3.21 -0.84 8.93
N SER A 43 -3.88 0.24 9.35
CA SER A 43 -4.39 1.28 8.46
C SER A 43 -3.43 2.48 8.44
N PHE A 44 -3.43 3.21 7.34
CA PHE A 44 -2.61 4.39 7.09
C PHE A 44 -3.53 5.59 6.84
N PRO A 45 -4.22 6.11 7.86
CA PRO A 45 -5.31 7.09 7.70
C PRO A 45 -4.90 8.40 7.01
N TYR A 46 -3.60 8.71 6.98
CA TYR A 46 -3.07 9.92 6.36
C TYR A 46 -2.39 9.68 5.01
N TYR A 47 -2.49 8.47 4.45
CA TYR A 47 -1.77 8.12 3.22
C TYR A 47 -2.12 9.06 2.06
N ASP A 48 -3.41 9.33 1.83
CA ASP A 48 -3.84 10.26 0.77
C ASP A 48 -3.39 11.71 1.01
N GLN A 49 -3.42 12.17 2.27
CA GLN A 49 -2.98 13.52 2.64
C GLN A 49 -1.48 13.69 2.40
N LEU A 50 -0.69 12.72 2.86
CA LEU A 50 0.76 12.70 2.64
C LEU A 50 1.08 12.61 1.15
N THR A 51 0.40 11.73 0.42
CA THR A 51 0.56 11.61 -1.04
C THR A 51 0.24 12.93 -1.73
N SER A 52 -0.82 13.64 -1.32
CA SER A 52 -1.12 14.96 -1.86
C SER A 52 -0.03 15.99 -1.57
N ILE A 53 0.64 15.95 -0.41
CA ILE A 53 1.72 16.88 -0.09
C ILE A 53 2.94 16.57 -0.98
N TYR A 54 3.36 15.30 -1.02
CA TYR A 54 4.53 14.87 -1.78
C TYR A 54 4.37 15.00 -3.31
N THR A 55 3.15 14.88 -3.84
CA THR A 55 2.88 15.07 -5.27
C THR A 55 2.75 16.54 -5.67
N LYS A 56 2.32 17.41 -4.75
CA LYS A 56 2.17 18.86 -5.03
C LYS A 56 3.50 19.59 -5.09
N ASP A 57 4.49 19.18 -4.29
CA ASP A 57 5.80 19.83 -4.21
C ASP A 57 6.87 19.18 -5.11
N GLN A 58 6.45 18.47 -6.16
CA GLN A 58 7.39 18.02 -7.18
C GLN A 58 7.89 19.24 -7.95
N ALA A 59 8.93 19.90 -7.44
CA ALA A 59 9.67 20.91 -8.17
C ALA A 59 10.23 20.25 -9.42
N ILE A 60 9.55 20.45 -10.55
CA ILE A 60 10.06 20.09 -11.86
C ILE A 60 11.19 21.08 -12.14
N GLY A 61 12.37 20.80 -11.59
CA GLY A 61 13.58 21.56 -11.90
C GLY A 61 13.82 21.47 -13.41
N LYS A 62 13.56 22.57 -14.10
CA LYS A 62 14.00 22.78 -15.49
C LYS A 62 15.43 23.25 -15.52
#